data_AF-A0A2D4R087-F1
#
_entry.id   AF-A0A2D4R087-F1
#
_cell.length_a   1.000
_cell.length_b   1.000
_cell.length_c   1.000
_cell.angle_alpha   90.00
_cell.angle_beta   90.00
_cell.angle_gamma   90.00
#
_symmetry.space_group_name_H-M   'P 1'
#
loop_
_entity.id
_entity.type
_entity.pdbx_description
1 polymer ?
#
loop_
_entity_poly.entity_id
_entity_poly.type
_entity_poly.pdbx_seq_one_letter_code
_entity_poly.pdbx_strand_id
1 'polypeptide(L)'
;MSKNHEGAWESCLKVIKDNISLQAFKTWFDPIVPVKLEKDVLTIQVPSYFFYEWLEENYITLLRKVVKKQLGADGSLEYSIV
;
A
#
# COMPACT_ATOMS: atom_id res chain seq x y z
N MET A 1 17.45 0.91 13.90
CA MET A 1 16.06 0.42 13.74
C MET A 1 15.77 0.45 12.25
N SER A 2 15.96 -0.67 11.56
CA SER A 2 15.68 -0.76 10.13
C SER A 2 14.17 -0.71 9.95
N LYS A 3 13.65 0.34 9.30
CA LYS A 3 12.26 0.35 8.84
C LYS A 3 12.17 -0.72 7.74
N ASN A 4 11.72 -1.92 8.09
CA ASN A 4 11.50 -2.97 7.11
C ASN A 4 10.23 -2.63 6.31
N HIS A 5 10.25 -2.89 5.00
CA HIS A 5 9.13 -2.67 4.09
C HIS A 5 7.86 -3.40 4.57
N GLU A 6 8.02 -4.60 5.14
CA GLU A 6 6.95 -5.38 5.75
C GLU A 6 6.26 -4.63 6.89
N GLY A 7 7.02 -4.05 7.83
CA GLY A 7 6.45 -3.34 8.98
C GLY A 7 5.76 -2.03 8.59
N ALA A 8 6.31 -1.31 7.60
CA ALA A 8 5.68 -0.11 7.06
C ALA A 8 4.35 -0.45 6.37
N TRP A 9 4.35 -1.47 5.50
CA TRP A 9 3.14 -1.91 4.83
C TRP A 9 2.10 -2.51 5.78
N GLU A 10 2.49 -3.30 6.77
CA GLU A 10 1.56 -3.81 7.79
C GLU A 10 0.86 -2.67 8.53
N SER A 11 1.60 -1.60 8.84
CA SER A 11 1.05 -0.39 9.45
C SER A 11 0.11 0.35 8.49
N CYS A 12 0.42 0.37 7.18
CA CYS A 12 -0.50 0.86 6.15
C CYS A 12 -1.79 0.02 6.11
N LEU A 13 -1.66 -1.30 6.03
CA LEU A 13 -2.76 -2.25 5.96
C LEU A 13 -3.71 -2.12 7.15
N LYS A 14 -3.20 -1.90 8.37
CA LYS A 14 -4.05 -1.64 9.55
C LYS A 14 -4.94 -0.42 9.37
N VAL A 15 -4.39 0.68 8.84
CA VAL A 15 -5.18 1.88 8.58
C VAL A 15 -6.15 1.66 7.44
N ILE A 16 -5.73 1.00 6.35
CA ILE A 16 -6.58 0.70 5.20
C ILE A 16 -7.78 -0.14 5.65
N LYS A 17 -7.55 -1.20 6.42
CA LYS A 17 -8.57 -2.09 6.99
C LYS A 17 -9.58 -1.37 7.89
N ASP A 18 -9.18 -0.29 8.54
CA ASP A 18 -10.09 0.56 9.34
C ASP A 18 -10.94 1.49 8.47
N ASN A 19 -10.46 1.83 7.26
CA ASN A 19 -11.12 2.75 6.34
C ASN A 19 -12.01 2.03 5.30
N ILE A 20 -11.83 0.73 5.08
CA ILE A 20 -12.59 -0.05 4.08
C ILE A 20 -13.17 -1.32 4.69
N SER A 21 -14.20 -1.87 4.05
CA SER A 21 -14.78 -3.15 4.45
C SER A 21 -13.77 -4.30 4.37
N LEU A 22 -13.82 -5.22 5.33
CA LEU A 22 -13.00 -6.44 5.39
C LEU A 22 -12.95 -7.23 4.07
N GLN A 23 -14.08 -7.28 3.36
CA GLN A 23 -14.18 -7.94 2.06
C GLN A 23 -13.28 -7.26 1.01
N ALA A 24 -13.39 -5.94 0.86
CA ALA A 24 -12.56 -5.18 -0.07
C ALA A 24 -11.07 -5.28 0.28
N PHE A 25 -10.74 -5.23 1.57
CA PHE A 25 -9.39 -5.44 2.04
C PHE A 25 -8.83 -6.81 1.63
N LYS A 26 -9.59 -7.88 1.89
CA LYS A 26 -9.19 -9.24 1.53
C LYS A 26 -9.06 -9.47 0.02
N THR A 27 -9.89 -8.81 -0.78
CA THR A 27 -9.84 -8.97 -2.23
C THR A 27 -8.69 -8.20 -2.85
N TRP A 28 -8.47 -6.95 -2.42
CA TRP A 28 -7.55 -6.04 -3.10
C TRP A 28 -6.19 -5.90 -2.44
N PHE A 29 -6.11 -5.93 -1.11
CA PHE A 29 -4.90 -5.59 -0.35
C PHE A 29 -4.18 -6.81 0.23
N ASP A 30 -4.89 -7.90 0.51
CA ASP A 30 -4.32 -9.18 0.97
C ASP A 30 -3.31 -9.80 -0.01
N PRO A 31 -3.53 -9.82 -1.34
CA PRO A 31 -2.54 -10.34 -2.28
C PRO A 31 -1.38 -9.36 -2.57
N ILE A 32 -1.39 -8.16 -1.98
CA ILE A 32 -0.35 -7.16 -2.20
C ILE A 32 0.83 -7.41 -1.28
N VAL A 33 2.01 -7.59 -1.87
CA VAL A 33 3.23 -7.87 -1.13
C VAL A 33 4.17 -6.67 -1.19
N PRO A 34 4.66 -6.14 -0.06
CA PRO A 34 5.67 -5.11 -0.07
C PRO A 34 7.00 -5.71 -0.53
N VAL A 35 7.60 -5.15 -1.58
CA VAL A 35 8.86 -5.69 -2.14
C VAL A 35 10.06 -4.86 -1.75
N LYS A 36 9.89 -3.55 -1.59
CA LYS A 36 10.99 -2.64 -1.28
C LYS A 36 10.49 -1.43 -0.53
N LEU A 37 11.31 -0.93 0.38
CA LEU A 37 11.12 0.36 1.02
C LEU A 37 12.46 1.08 1.01
N GLU A 38 12.54 2.20 0.30
CA GLU A 38 13.77 2.98 0.20
C GLU A 38 13.48 4.45 0.46
N LYS A 39 14.14 5.01 1.48
CA LYS A 39 13.90 6.37 2.04
C LYS A 39 12.44 6.53 2.53
N ASP A 40 11.56 6.89 1.62
CA ASP A 40 10.14 7.19 1.83
C ASP A 40 9.26 6.63 0.70
N VAL A 41 9.85 5.84 -0.20
CA VAL A 41 9.16 5.21 -1.33
C VAL A 41 8.93 3.74 -1.01
N LEU A 42 7.66 3.36 -0.87
CA LEU A 42 7.25 1.98 -0.66
C LEU A 42 6.82 1.37 -1.99
N THR A 43 7.55 0.36 -2.44
CA THR A 43 7.20 -0.41 -3.63
C THR A 43 6.39 -1.63 -3.21
N ILE A 44 5.19 -1.75 -3.75
CA ILE A 44 4.29 -2.89 -3.55
C ILE A 44 4.12 -3.67 -4.84
N GLN A 45 4.02 -4.98 -4.71
CA GLN A 45 3.77 -5.89 -5.81
C GLN A 45 2.29 -6.20 -5.90
N VAL A 46 1.73 -6.04 -7.09
CA VAL A 46 0.35 -6.37 -7.42
C VAL A 46 0.32 -7.52 -8.44
N PRO A 47 -0.67 -8.42 -8.38
CA PRO A 47 -0.70 -9.61 -9.23
C PRO A 47 -1.07 -9.32 -10.69
N SER A 48 -1.64 -8.16 -11.00
CA SER A 48 -2.02 -7.79 -12.37
C SER A 48 -2.26 -6.29 -12.53
N TYR A 49 -2.22 -5.79 -13.77
CA TYR A 49 -2.53 -4.40 -14.09
C TYR A 49 -3.95 -3.98 -13.64
N PHE A 50 -4.92 -4.90 -13.69
CA PHE A 50 -6.28 -4.65 -13.21
C PHE A 50 -6.34 -4.26 -11.72
N PHE A 51 -5.47 -4.84 -10.89
CA PHE A 51 -5.36 -4.46 -9.48
C PHE A 51 -4.86 -3.02 -9.35
N TYR A 52 -3.83 -2.67 -10.12
CA TYR A 52 -3.29 -1.33 -10.13
C TYR A 52 -4.38 -0.31 -10.52
N GLU A 53 -5.10 -0.52 -11.63
CA GLU A 53 -6.15 0.42 -12.06
C GLU A 53 -7.26 0.53 -11.02
N TRP A 54 -7.72 -0.59 -10.47
CA TRP A 54 -8.76 -0.56 -9.45
C TRP A 54 -8.32 0.20 -8.19
N LEU A 55 -7.08 0.01 -7.75
CA LEU A 55 -6.50 0.72 -6.62
C LEU A 55 -6.36 2.21 -6.90
N GLU A 56 -5.90 2.59 -8.09
CA GLU A 56 -5.80 3.99 -8.51
C GLU A 56 -7.18 4.66 -8.57
N GLU A 57 -8.20 4.01 -9.14
CA GLU A 57 -9.52 4.62 -9.26
C GLU A 57 -10.28 4.70 -7.93
N ASN A 58 -10.21 3.64 -7.11
CA ASN A 58 -11.03 3.53 -5.90
C ASN A 58 -10.28 3.91 -4.62
N TYR A 59 -8.97 3.69 -4.56
CA TYR A 59 -8.20 3.75 -3.31
C TYR A 59 -6.99 4.69 -3.37
N ILE A 60 -6.72 5.41 -4.47
CA ILE A 60 -5.57 6.33 -4.57
C ILE A 60 -5.56 7.37 -3.45
N THR A 61 -6.73 7.92 -3.12
CA THR A 61 -6.84 8.95 -2.08
C THR A 61 -6.53 8.38 -0.70
N LEU A 62 -7.00 7.15 -0.42
CA LEU A 62 -6.72 6.44 0.82
C LEU A 62 -5.25 6.07 0.91
N LEU A 63 -4.71 5.42 -0.13
CA LEU A 63 -3.30 5.03 -0.22
C LEU A 63 -2.39 6.22 0.01
N ARG A 64 -2.59 7.32 -0.73
CA ARG A 64 -1.80 8.54 -0.57
C ARG A 64 -1.86 9.10 0.85
N LYS A 65 -3.03 9.08 1.51
CA LYS A 65 -3.20 9.52 2.89
C LYS A 65 -2.46 8.61 3.88
N VAL A 66 -2.57 7.30 3.70
CA VAL A 66 -1.94 6.29 4.56
C VAL A 66 -0.42 6.30 4.41
N VAL A 67 0.07 6.33 3.18
CA VAL A 67 1.49 6.41 2.82
C VAL A 67 2.11 7.65 3.44
N LYS A 68 1.49 8.84 3.25
CA LYS A 68 1.98 10.07 3.88
C LYS A 68 1.99 10.03 5.41
N LYS A 69 1.03 9.31 6.00
CA LYS A 69 0.94 9.15 7.46
C LYS A 69 2.03 8.22 8.00
N GLN A 70 2.36 7.15 7.27
CA GLN A 70 3.32 6.14 7.73
C GLN A 70 4.77 6.46 7.37
N LEU A 71 5.00 6.99 6.17
CA LEU A 71 6.34 7.27 5.66
C LEU A 71 6.76 8.70 6.00
N GLY A 72 5.86 9.67 5.80
CA GLY A 72 6.08 11.08 6.09
C GLY A 72 5.52 11.96 4.98
N ALA A 73 5.78 13.27 5.04
CA ALA A 73 5.26 14.22 4.05
C ALA A 73 5.70 13.90 2.59
N ASP A 74 6.88 13.29 2.44
CA ASP A 74 7.47 12.86 1.17
C ASP A 74 7.13 11.41 0.78
N GLY A 75 6.31 10.74 1.60
CA GLY A 75 5.90 9.36 1.40
C GLY A 75 5.28 9.14 0.03
N SER A 76 5.85 8.21 -0.73
CA SER A 76 5.40 7.81 -2.07
C SER A 76 5.17 6.31 -2.16
N LEU A 77 4.25 5.90 -3.02
CA LEU A 77 3.91 4.51 -3.27
C LEU A 77 4.19 4.19 -4.73
N GLU A 78 4.94 3.12 -4.96
CA GLU A 78 5.17 2.57 -6.30
C GLU A 78 4.52 1.19 -6.42
N TYR A 79 4.05 0.89 -7.62
CA TYR A 79 3.45 -0.40 -7.95
C TYR A 79 4.39 -1.17 -8.87
N SER A 80 4.55 -2.46 -8.60
CA SER A 80 5.31 -3.41 -9.41
C SER A 80 4.40 -4.56 -9.79
N ILE A 81 4.33 -4.88 -11.08
CA ILE A 81 3.56 -6.03 -11.57
C ILE A 81 4.52 -7.24 -11.61
N VAL A 82 4.07 -8.39 -11.11
CA VAL A 82 4.81 -9.67 -11.15
C VAL A 82 4.54 -10.45 -12.41
#